data_AF-N6Y5P1-F1
#
_entry.id   AF-N6Y5P1-F1
#
_cell.length_a   1.000
_cell.length_b   1.000
_cell.length_c   1.000
_cell.angle_alpha   90.00
_cell.angle_beta   90.00
_cell.angle_gamma   90.00
#
_symmetry.space_group_name_H-M   'P 1'
#
loop_
_entity.id
_entity.type
_entity.pdbx_description
1 polymer ?
#
loop_
_entity_poly.entity_id
_entity_poly.type
_entity_poly.pdbx_seq_one_letter_code
_entity_poly.pdbx_strand_id
1 'polypeptide(L)'
;MAIAVAMVRPRALERLGADTPARAAFWSATLHDEALAAWLAPLRPTRLHVGSEFCERLLPEPAQLARTLAEASVAGLEVCLRTPVASPEVLRALDALFALLPPGAEVVVNDWGVALRLRERHPLLQAVAGRILCRMLKDPRLGNPQYAPPAAHGFASPWTRRLLARLGIARVEIDLPLFASADSFAGVPLPLGVHLPFAFVAKGRMCRTAGLAREGPERFAARPFCHHECLGLAARTERTRDGTHDAWETLHVGNTVFCRHSAANLATLASAVAAGRVARLIVPGETL
;
A
#
# COMPACT_ATOMS: atom_id res chain seq x y z
N MET A 1 -18.06 -1.95 15.62
CA MET A 1 -16.90 -1.05 15.62
C MET A 1 -16.80 -0.38 14.26
N ALA A 2 -16.50 0.92 14.20
CA ALA A 2 -16.18 1.58 12.93
C ALA A 2 -14.83 1.07 12.41
N ILE A 3 -14.73 0.78 11.11
CA ILE A 3 -13.48 0.33 10.48
C ILE A 3 -12.48 1.49 10.41
N ALA A 4 -11.20 1.22 10.66
CA ALA A 4 -10.15 2.22 10.48
C ALA A 4 -9.85 2.44 9.00
N VAL A 5 -9.58 3.68 8.60
CA VAL A 5 -9.15 4.02 7.24
C VAL A 5 -7.80 4.70 7.31
N ALA A 6 -6.80 4.07 6.70
CA ALA A 6 -5.52 4.70 6.42
C ALA A 6 -5.51 5.17 4.97
N MET A 7 -5.08 6.39 4.76
CA MET A 7 -4.95 6.97 3.43
C MET A 7 -3.49 7.27 3.16
N VAL A 8 -3.02 6.89 1.98
CA VAL A 8 -1.70 7.31 1.47
C VAL A 8 -1.67 8.83 1.39
N ARG A 9 -0.67 9.48 1.99
CA ARG A 9 -0.64 10.94 2.14
C ARG A 9 -0.82 11.65 0.79
N PRO A 10 -1.90 12.44 0.59
CA PRO A 10 -2.07 13.30 -0.56
C PRO A 10 -1.16 14.53 -0.46
N ARG A 11 -0.98 15.25 -1.57
CA ARG A 11 -0.33 16.57 -1.61
C ARG A 11 -1.08 17.60 -0.78
N ALA A 12 -2.42 17.52 -0.73
CA ALA A 12 -3.27 18.45 0.02
C ALA A 12 -4.16 17.68 1.03
N LEU A 13 -4.02 17.99 2.31
CA LEU A 13 -4.75 17.33 3.41
C LEU A 13 -6.13 17.95 3.70
N GLU A 14 -6.43 19.11 3.13
CA GLU A 14 -7.66 19.89 3.40
C GLU A 14 -8.94 19.09 3.13
N ARG A 15 -8.89 18.11 2.22
CA ARG A 15 -10.05 17.30 1.82
C ARG A 15 -10.46 16.22 2.81
N LEU A 16 -9.69 16.02 3.90
CA LEU A 16 -9.90 14.91 4.85
C LEU A 16 -10.89 15.22 5.96
N GLY A 17 -11.01 16.50 6.33
CA GLY A 17 -11.99 16.97 7.31
C GLY A 17 -13.40 17.17 6.74
N ALA A 18 -13.54 17.12 5.42
CA ALA A 18 -14.76 17.49 4.70
C ALA A 18 -15.96 16.60 5.06
N ASP A 19 -17.17 17.08 4.75
CA ASP A 19 -18.42 16.33 4.97
C ASP A 19 -18.53 15.10 4.03
N THR A 20 -19.57 14.29 4.22
CA THR A 20 -19.74 13.06 3.43
C THR A 20 -19.84 13.32 1.91
N PRO A 21 -20.63 14.31 1.42
CA PRO A 21 -20.66 14.65 0.00
C PRO A 21 -19.29 15.05 -0.58
N ALA A 22 -18.54 15.92 0.12
CA ALA A 22 -17.22 16.34 -0.33
C ALA A 22 -16.21 15.19 -0.34
N ARG A 23 -16.28 14.27 0.63
CA ARG A 23 -15.45 13.05 0.61
C ARG A 23 -15.84 12.11 -0.54
N ALA A 24 -17.11 11.97 -0.86
CA ALA A 24 -17.56 11.19 -2.03
C ALA A 24 -16.99 11.77 -3.34
N ALA A 25 -17.06 13.10 -3.51
CA ALA A 25 -16.48 13.78 -4.66
C ALA A 25 -14.96 13.61 -4.73
N PHE A 26 -14.26 13.73 -3.59
CA PHE A 26 -12.82 13.48 -3.52
C PHE A 26 -12.47 12.05 -3.95
N TRP A 27 -13.13 11.03 -3.39
CA TRP A 27 -12.87 9.65 -3.76
C TRP A 27 -13.25 9.33 -5.19
N SER A 28 -14.32 9.91 -5.72
CA SER A 28 -14.69 9.72 -7.13
C SER A 28 -13.60 10.27 -8.05
N ALA A 29 -13.09 11.48 -7.77
CA ALA A 29 -12.00 12.08 -8.54
C ALA A 29 -10.66 11.31 -8.42
N THR A 30 -10.38 10.77 -7.23
CA THR A 30 -9.13 10.05 -6.94
C THR A 30 -9.14 8.61 -7.46
N LEU A 31 -10.27 7.91 -7.32
CA LEU A 31 -10.39 6.48 -7.58
C LEU A 31 -11.11 6.17 -8.88
N HIS A 32 -11.68 7.14 -9.59
CA HIS A 32 -12.41 6.95 -10.84
C HIS A 32 -13.43 5.80 -10.77
N ASP A 33 -14.10 5.67 -9.62
CA ASP A 33 -15.06 4.61 -9.31
C ASP A 33 -16.09 5.18 -8.34
N GLU A 34 -17.28 5.49 -8.85
CA GLU A 34 -18.37 6.12 -8.09
C GLU A 34 -18.92 5.21 -7.00
N ALA A 35 -19.01 3.90 -7.27
CA ALA A 35 -19.54 2.94 -6.31
C ALA A 35 -18.59 2.77 -5.12
N LEU A 36 -17.29 2.66 -5.39
CA LEU A 36 -16.26 2.66 -4.35
C LEU A 36 -16.22 3.98 -3.59
N ALA A 37 -16.33 5.12 -4.29
CA ALA A 37 -16.37 6.43 -3.67
C ALA A 37 -17.56 6.56 -2.70
N ALA A 38 -18.75 6.12 -3.11
CA ALA A 38 -19.94 6.11 -2.26
C ALA A 38 -19.76 5.21 -1.03
N TRP A 39 -19.12 4.04 -1.19
CA TRP A 39 -18.84 3.13 -0.08
C TRP A 39 -17.84 3.71 0.94
N LEU A 40 -16.80 4.42 0.45
CA LEU A 40 -15.79 5.04 1.30
C LEU A 40 -16.23 6.38 1.91
N ALA A 41 -17.15 7.10 1.27
CA ALA A 41 -17.62 8.42 1.69
C ALA A 41 -18.03 8.52 3.17
N PRO A 42 -18.78 7.58 3.78
CA PRO A 42 -19.15 7.68 5.20
C PRO A 42 -17.97 7.44 6.16
N LEU A 43 -16.85 6.90 5.67
CA LEU A 43 -15.69 6.58 6.49
C LEU A 43 -14.75 7.78 6.58
N ARG A 44 -14.33 8.12 7.80
CA ARG A 44 -13.32 9.16 8.03
C ARG A 44 -11.92 8.53 8.09
N PRO A 45 -10.94 9.02 7.34
CA PRO A 45 -9.54 8.66 7.53
C PRO A 45 -9.12 8.92 8.98
N THR A 46 -8.43 7.96 9.58
CA THR A 46 -7.88 8.08 10.94
C THR A 46 -6.36 8.14 10.93
N ARG A 47 -5.74 7.82 9.78
CA ARG A 47 -4.29 7.67 9.66
C ARG A 47 -3.76 8.06 8.28
N LEU A 48 -2.55 8.61 8.25
CA LEU A 48 -1.80 8.92 7.05
C LEU A 48 -0.65 7.93 6.86
N HIS A 49 -0.62 7.29 5.70
CA HIS A 49 0.49 6.47 5.24
C HIS A 49 1.50 7.34 4.48
N VAL A 50 2.69 7.53 5.05
CA VAL A 50 3.74 8.43 4.54
C VAL A 50 4.92 7.60 4.02
N GLY A 51 5.62 8.08 2.99
CA GLY A 51 6.71 7.34 2.36
C GLY A 51 6.21 6.32 1.33
N SER A 52 7.04 5.33 1.00
CA SER A 52 6.77 4.38 -0.08
C SER A 52 7.12 2.96 0.31
N GLU A 53 6.27 2.03 -0.10
CA GLU A 53 6.48 0.58 0.03
C GLU A 53 7.39 0.06 -1.10
N PHE A 54 7.51 0.82 -2.19
CA PHE A 54 8.09 0.31 -3.43
C PHE A 54 9.42 0.93 -3.80
N CYS A 55 9.58 2.23 -3.54
CA CYS A 55 10.69 3.03 -4.04
C CYS A 55 11.44 3.73 -2.89
N GLU A 56 12.74 3.44 -2.80
CA GLU A 56 13.68 4.07 -1.87
C GLU A 56 13.79 5.58 -2.06
N ARG A 57 13.62 6.07 -3.29
CA ARG A 57 13.68 7.52 -3.61
C ARG A 57 12.45 8.30 -3.15
N LEU A 58 11.36 7.61 -2.79
CA LEU A 58 10.12 8.22 -2.29
C LEU A 58 10.00 8.12 -0.77
N LEU A 59 11.08 7.75 -0.08
CA LEU A 59 11.17 7.97 1.36
C LEU A 59 11.21 9.47 1.65
N PRO A 60 10.49 9.96 2.67
CA PRO A 60 10.52 11.37 3.01
C PRO A 60 11.90 11.73 3.59
N GLU A 61 12.33 12.95 3.33
CA GLU A 61 13.41 13.56 4.11
C GLU A 61 12.94 13.82 5.56
N PRO A 62 13.86 13.87 6.55
CA PRO A 62 13.51 14.16 7.94
C PRO A 62 12.64 15.42 8.11
N ALA A 63 12.98 16.51 7.41
CA ALA A 63 12.19 17.74 7.46
C ALA A 63 10.79 17.58 6.86
N GLN A 64 10.64 16.78 5.79
CA GLN A 64 9.34 16.46 5.20
C GLN A 64 8.50 15.63 6.17
N LEU A 65 9.09 14.62 6.81
CA LEU A 65 8.40 13.80 7.81
C LEU A 65 7.94 14.64 9.00
N ALA A 66 8.80 15.51 9.54
CA ALA A 66 8.46 16.40 10.65
C ALA A 66 7.27 17.33 10.32
N ARG A 67 7.25 17.93 9.12
CA ARG A 67 6.08 18.71 8.66
C ARG A 67 4.82 17.87 8.58
N THR A 68 4.94 16.65 8.06
CA THR A 68 3.80 15.72 7.96
C THR A 68 3.23 15.36 9.32
N LEU A 69 4.08 15.14 10.31
CA LEU A 69 3.66 14.85 11.68
C LEU A 69 2.91 16.04 12.29
N ALA A 70 3.39 17.27 12.08
CA ALA A 70 2.72 18.47 12.54
C ALA A 70 1.34 18.66 11.87
N GLU A 71 1.27 18.54 10.54
CA GLU A 71 0.01 18.62 9.78
C GLU A 71 -0.99 17.54 10.20
N ALA A 72 -0.53 16.30 10.36
CA ALA A 72 -1.35 15.18 10.80
C ALA A 72 -1.90 15.41 12.21
N SER A 73 -1.07 15.92 13.13
CA SER A 73 -1.48 16.25 14.49
C SER A 73 -2.60 17.30 14.50
N VAL A 74 -2.49 18.35 13.68
CA VAL A 74 -3.54 19.38 13.55
C VAL A 74 -4.84 18.79 13.01
N ALA A 75 -4.72 17.84 12.07
CA ALA A 75 -5.87 17.15 11.49
C ALA A 75 -6.43 16.00 12.36
N GLY A 76 -5.83 15.73 13.54
CA GLY A 76 -6.23 14.61 14.40
C GLY A 76 -5.96 13.23 13.77
N LEU A 77 -5.00 13.14 12.85
CA LEU A 77 -4.61 11.93 12.15
C LEU A 77 -3.34 11.34 12.74
N GLU A 78 -3.32 10.02 12.89
CA GLU A 78 -2.10 9.31 13.23
C GLU A 78 -1.20 9.18 11.99
N VAL A 79 0.11 9.07 12.18
CA VAL A 79 1.05 8.83 11.07
C VAL A 79 1.54 7.39 11.11
N CYS A 80 1.66 6.79 9.93
CA CYS A 80 2.34 5.53 9.72
C CYS A 80 3.40 5.69 8.61
N LEU A 81 4.65 5.39 8.94
CA LEU A 81 5.75 5.46 7.98
C LEU A 81 5.84 4.13 7.22
N ARG A 82 5.76 4.20 5.89
CA ARG A 82 5.96 3.06 5.01
C ARG A 82 7.41 3.01 4.57
N THR A 83 7.99 1.83 4.69
CA THR A 83 9.36 1.57 4.28
C THR A 83 9.37 0.63 3.08
N PRO A 84 10.29 0.81 2.11
CA PRO A 84 10.39 -0.08 0.97
C PRO A 84 11.23 -1.32 1.31
N VAL A 85 11.36 -2.23 0.34
CA VAL A 85 12.47 -3.19 0.33
C VAL A 85 13.77 -2.39 0.37
N ALA A 86 14.50 -2.47 1.49
CA ALA A 86 15.57 -1.53 1.81
C ALA A 86 16.94 -2.04 1.37
N SER A 87 17.67 -1.22 0.63
CA SER A 87 19.12 -1.36 0.48
C SER A 87 19.86 -1.09 1.80
N PRO A 88 21.14 -1.51 1.93
CA PRO A 88 21.93 -1.20 3.12
C PRO A 88 22.03 0.31 3.41
N GLU A 89 22.11 1.15 2.37
CA GLU A 89 22.11 2.60 2.51
C GLU A 89 20.78 3.10 3.10
N VAL A 90 19.66 2.62 2.57
CA VAL A 90 18.33 2.97 3.08
C VAL A 90 18.14 2.50 4.51
N LEU A 91 18.57 1.28 4.85
CA LEU A 91 18.45 0.77 6.20
C LEU A 91 19.16 1.66 7.22
N ARG A 92 20.32 2.22 6.86
CA ARG A 92 21.02 3.21 7.69
C ARG A 92 20.28 4.55 7.77
N ALA A 93 19.74 5.03 6.65
CA ALA A 93 19.03 6.30 6.59
C ALA A 93 17.70 6.28 7.36
N LEU A 94 17.04 5.12 7.47
CA LEU A 94 15.75 4.97 8.15
C LEU A 94 15.82 5.31 9.64
N ASP A 95 16.97 5.12 10.31
CA ASP A 95 17.11 5.43 11.75
C ASP A 95 16.80 6.90 12.06
N ALA A 96 17.19 7.81 11.17
CA ALA A 96 16.90 9.24 11.33
C ALA A 96 15.40 9.54 11.20
N LEU A 97 14.67 8.79 10.38
CA LEU A 97 13.22 8.91 10.25
C LEU A 97 12.50 8.29 11.45
N PHE A 98 12.96 7.13 11.93
CA PHE A 98 12.40 6.46 13.10
C PHE A 98 12.52 7.31 14.36
N ALA A 99 13.63 8.02 14.54
CA ALA A 99 13.83 8.92 15.67
C ALA A 99 12.84 10.10 15.73
N LEU A 100 12.21 10.46 14.61
CA LEU A 100 11.19 11.52 14.55
C LEU A 100 9.79 11.03 14.90
N LEU A 101 9.54 9.71 14.86
CA LEU A 101 8.22 9.16 15.09
C LEU A 101 7.92 9.11 16.59
N PRO A 102 6.70 9.48 17.02
CA PRO A 102 6.33 9.38 18.43
C PRO A 102 6.25 7.90 18.88
N PRO A 103 6.44 7.61 20.18
CA PRO A 103 6.19 6.27 20.72
C PRO A 103 4.81 5.74 20.34
N GLY A 104 4.74 4.47 19.96
CA GLY A 104 3.52 3.82 19.49
C GLY A 104 3.20 4.07 18.02
N ALA A 105 3.92 4.94 17.31
CA ALA A 105 3.72 5.14 15.87
C ALA A 105 3.96 3.83 15.10
N GLU A 106 3.12 3.59 14.09
CA GLU A 106 3.22 2.40 13.25
C GLU A 106 4.27 2.62 12.14
N VAL A 107 5.05 1.58 11.84
CA VAL A 107 5.94 1.54 10.68
C VAL A 107 5.59 0.32 9.84
N VAL A 108 5.11 0.54 8.60
CA VAL A 108 4.90 -0.53 7.64
C VAL A 108 6.25 -1.00 7.10
N VAL A 109 6.63 -2.22 7.45
CA VAL A 109 7.87 -2.86 7.03
C VAL A 109 7.63 -3.76 5.84
N ASN A 110 8.34 -3.50 4.74
CA ASN A 110 8.32 -4.34 3.54
C ASN A 110 9.64 -5.11 3.33
N ASP A 111 10.47 -5.15 4.37
CA ASP A 111 11.76 -5.82 4.43
C ASP A 111 12.00 -6.38 5.83
N TRP A 112 12.48 -7.62 5.92
CA TRP A 112 12.74 -8.27 7.21
C TRP A 112 13.90 -7.63 7.99
N GLY A 113 14.88 -7.06 7.30
CA GLY A 113 15.98 -6.32 7.90
C GLY A 113 15.48 -5.02 8.56
N VAL A 114 14.51 -4.34 7.95
CA VAL A 114 13.86 -3.18 8.58
C VAL A 114 13.07 -3.59 9.82
N ALA A 115 12.33 -4.70 9.74
CA ALA A 115 11.58 -5.24 10.89
C ALA A 115 12.51 -5.58 12.07
N LEU A 116 13.64 -6.23 11.78
CA LEU A 116 14.66 -6.55 12.78
C LEU A 116 15.28 -5.27 13.37
N ARG A 117 15.59 -4.29 12.53
CA ARG A 117 16.16 -3.01 12.95
C ARG A 117 15.26 -2.26 13.93
N LEU A 118 13.95 -2.21 13.64
CA LEU A 118 12.97 -1.61 14.56
C LEU A 118 12.93 -2.36 15.90
N ARG A 119 12.87 -3.69 15.86
CA ARG A 119 12.84 -4.53 17.07
C ARG A 119 14.06 -4.28 17.97
N GLU A 120 15.25 -4.13 17.39
CA GLU A 120 16.50 -4.00 18.14
C GLU A 120 16.78 -2.57 18.62
N ARG A 121 16.40 -1.54 17.85
CA ARG A 121 16.86 -0.16 18.09
C ARG A 121 15.75 0.85 18.34
N HIS A 122 14.52 0.53 17.96
CA HIS A 122 13.37 1.42 18.11
C HIS A 122 12.16 0.66 18.70
N PRO A 123 12.31 0.00 19.87
CA PRO A 123 11.30 -0.91 20.41
C PRO A 123 9.98 -0.24 20.83
N LEU A 124 9.97 1.10 20.94
CA LEU A 124 8.76 1.89 21.20
C LEU A 124 7.90 2.09 19.94
N LEU A 125 8.41 1.79 18.75
CA LEU A 125 7.64 1.85 17.51
C LEU A 125 6.92 0.52 17.24
N GLN A 126 5.77 0.58 16.58
CA GLN A 126 4.97 -0.60 16.26
C GLN A 126 5.22 -1.05 14.82
N ALA A 127 5.84 -2.21 14.66
CA ALA A 127 6.07 -2.76 13.33
C ALA A 127 4.79 -3.40 12.76
N VAL A 128 4.48 -3.07 11.50
CA VAL A 128 3.35 -3.60 10.72
C VAL A 128 3.92 -4.32 9.51
N ALA A 129 3.64 -5.61 9.33
CA ALA A 129 4.13 -6.32 8.14
C ALA A 129 3.35 -5.86 6.91
N GLY A 130 4.03 -5.18 5.99
CA GLY A 130 3.43 -4.62 4.79
C GLY A 130 3.10 -5.67 3.72
N ARG A 131 2.32 -5.25 2.73
CA ARG A 131 1.80 -6.11 1.65
C ARG A 131 2.88 -6.76 0.78
N ILE A 132 4.11 -6.26 0.77
CA ILE A 132 5.22 -6.91 0.06
C ILE A 132 5.68 -8.18 0.77
N LEU A 133 5.58 -8.24 2.10
CA LEU A 133 5.92 -9.44 2.87
C LEU A 133 4.82 -10.53 2.74
N CYS A 134 3.63 -10.15 2.27
CA CYS A 134 2.56 -11.08 1.97
C CYS A 134 2.86 -11.84 0.67
N ARG A 135 3.24 -13.11 0.81
CA ARG A 135 3.33 -14.05 -0.32
C ARG A 135 1.92 -14.40 -0.78
N MET A 136 1.52 -13.85 -1.92
CA MET A 136 0.23 -14.06 -2.55
C MET A 136 0.39 -13.94 -4.08
N LEU A 137 -0.34 -14.75 -4.84
CA LEU A 137 -0.38 -14.63 -6.30
C LEU A 137 -1.20 -13.41 -6.71
N LYS A 138 -0.60 -12.53 -7.52
CA LYS A 138 -1.19 -11.26 -7.98
C LYS A 138 -1.01 -11.11 -9.48
N ASP A 139 -1.36 -12.15 -10.24
CA ASP A 139 -1.16 -12.17 -11.69
C ASP A 139 -2.48 -11.93 -12.43
N PRO A 140 -2.71 -10.73 -13.00
CA PRO A 140 -3.93 -10.45 -13.76
C PRO A 140 -4.07 -11.29 -15.03
N ARG A 141 -2.98 -11.88 -15.53
CA ARG A 141 -2.99 -12.67 -16.78
C ARG A 141 -3.65 -14.04 -16.62
N LEU A 142 -3.91 -14.48 -15.40
CA LEU A 142 -4.52 -15.79 -15.17
C LEU A 142 -5.94 -15.85 -15.72
N GLY A 143 -6.66 -14.73 -15.76
CA GLY A 143 -7.99 -14.58 -16.39
C GLY A 143 -9.13 -15.41 -15.78
N ASN A 144 -8.82 -16.50 -15.07
CA ASN A 144 -9.78 -17.44 -14.49
C ASN A 144 -9.31 -17.86 -13.09
N PRO A 145 -10.18 -17.71 -12.06
CA PRO A 145 -9.89 -18.15 -10.69
C PRO A 145 -9.47 -19.61 -10.56
N GLN A 146 -9.87 -20.52 -11.46
CA GLN A 146 -9.51 -21.94 -11.40
C GLN A 146 -8.01 -22.19 -11.56
N TYR A 147 -7.30 -21.27 -12.23
CA TYR A 147 -5.84 -21.31 -12.39
C TYR A 147 -5.12 -20.57 -11.27
N ALA A 148 -5.85 -19.79 -10.48
CA ALA A 148 -5.32 -19.21 -9.26
C ALA A 148 -5.43 -20.27 -8.15
N PRO A 149 -4.34 -20.58 -7.43
CA PRO A 149 -4.49 -21.26 -6.15
C PRO A 149 -5.41 -20.40 -5.27
N PRO A 150 -6.11 -21.01 -4.28
CA PRO A 150 -6.83 -20.24 -3.27
C PRO A 150 -5.93 -19.09 -2.81
N ALA A 151 -6.47 -17.88 -2.67
CA ALA A 151 -5.71 -16.68 -2.31
C ALA A 151 -5.09 -16.83 -0.91
N ALA A 152 -4.08 -17.68 -0.81
CA ALA A 152 -3.41 -18.07 0.40
C ALA A 152 -2.32 -17.03 0.61
N HIS A 153 -2.64 -16.05 1.44
CA HIS A 153 -1.60 -15.23 2.03
C HIS A 153 -0.67 -16.15 2.84
N GLY A 154 0.63 -15.91 2.74
CA GLY A 154 1.63 -16.73 3.45
C GLY A 154 1.57 -16.65 4.99
N PHE A 155 0.63 -15.90 5.58
CA PHE A 155 0.54 -15.66 7.02
C PHE A 155 -0.14 -16.78 7.81
N ALA A 156 -0.88 -17.69 7.14
CA ALA A 156 -1.50 -18.83 7.80
C ALA A 156 -0.46 -19.85 8.33
N SER A 157 0.76 -19.87 7.78
CA SER A 157 1.82 -20.81 8.18
C SER A 157 2.26 -20.59 9.64
N PRO A 158 2.41 -21.67 10.45
CA PRO A 158 2.93 -21.58 11.83
C PRO A 158 4.31 -20.93 11.91
N TRP A 159 5.16 -21.15 10.92
CA TRP A 159 6.50 -20.55 10.85
C TRP A 159 6.42 -19.04 10.65
N THR A 160 5.51 -18.58 9.78
CA THR A 160 5.28 -17.15 9.61
C THR A 160 4.76 -16.52 10.90
N ARG A 161 3.82 -17.18 11.60
CA ARG A 161 3.31 -16.70 12.91
C ARG A 161 4.44 -16.55 13.94
N ARG A 162 5.33 -17.54 14.04
CA ARG A 162 6.51 -17.48 14.92
C ARG A 162 7.45 -16.33 14.55
N LEU A 163 7.69 -16.12 13.25
CA LEU A 163 8.52 -15.01 12.77
C LEU A 163 7.91 -13.65 13.12
N LEU A 164 6.61 -13.45 12.84
CA LEU A 164 5.88 -12.23 13.16
C LEU A 164 5.95 -11.93 14.67
N ALA A 165 5.75 -12.95 15.51
CA ALA A 165 5.86 -12.81 16.97
C ALA A 165 7.28 -12.45 17.42
N ARG A 166 8.32 -13.10 16.85
CA ARG A 166 9.73 -12.81 17.17
C ARG A 166 10.13 -11.37 16.82
N LEU A 167 9.64 -10.87 15.69
CA LEU A 167 9.83 -9.48 15.27
C LEU A 167 8.84 -8.53 15.97
N GLY A 168 7.92 -9.07 16.78
CA GLY A 168 6.75 -8.45 17.42
C GLY A 168 5.99 -7.50 16.50
N ILE A 169 5.65 -8.03 15.33
CA ILE A 169 4.72 -7.42 14.41
C ILE A 169 3.33 -7.42 15.05
N ALA A 170 2.66 -6.27 15.06
CA ALA A 170 1.35 -6.10 15.69
C ALA A 170 0.16 -6.19 14.71
N ARG A 171 0.43 -6.00 13.41
CA ARG A 171 -0.58 -5.93 12.34
C ARG A 171 0.03 -6.44 11.03
N VAL A 172 -0.81 -6.95 10.14
CA VAL A 172 -0.40 -7.26 8.76
C VAL A 172 -1.24 -6.48 7.77
N GLU A 173 -0.63 -6.14 6.64
CA GLU A 173 -1.30 -5.55 5.48
C GLU A 173 -1.17 -6.46 4.27
N ILE A 174 -2.24 -6.57 3.48
CA ILE A 174 -2.26 -7.32 2.22
C ILE A 174 -2.89 -6.46 1.13
N ASP A 175 -2.62 -6.78 -0.13
CA ASP A 175 -3.52 -6.35 -1.20
C ASP A 175 -4.81 -7.16 -1.14
N LEU A 176 -5.94 -6.57 -1.52
CA LEU A 176 -7.13 -7.35 -1.86
C LEU A 176 -6.76 -8.34 -3.01
N PRO A 177 -6.99 -9.66 -2.86
CA PRO A 177 -6.64 -10.59 -3.92
C PRO A 177 -7.45 -10.34 -5.20
N LEU A 178 -6.84 -10.55 -6.37
CA LEU A 178 -7.54 -10.40 -7.66
C LEU A 178 -8.68 -11.42 -7.83
N PHE A 179 -8.57 -12.57 -7.17
CA PHE A 179 -9.62 -13.60 -7.13
C PHE A 179 -10.15 -13.77 -5.71
N ALA A 180 -10.47 -12.65 -5.05
CA ALA A 180 -10.96 -12.65 -3.69
C ALA A 180 -12.22 -13.50 -3.51
N SER A 181 -12.26 -14.23 -2.42
CA SER A 181 -13.39 -15.01 -1.91
C SER A 181 -13.54 -14.77 -0.41
N ALA A 182 -14.61 -15.31 0.20
CA ALA A 182 -14.82 -15.20 1.64
C ALA A 182 -13.62 -15.74 2.47
N ASP A 183 -12.94 -16.77 1.95
CA ASP A 183 -11.80 -17.43 2.61
C ASP A 183 -10.49 -16.66 2.47
N SER A 184 -10.42 -15.68 1.56
CA SER A 184 -9.22 -14.87 1.31
C SER A 184 -8.72 -14.11 2.55
N PHE A 185 -9.61 -13.85 3.51
CA PHE A 185 -9.31 -13.14 4.76
C PHE A 185 -9.20 -14.07 5.97
N ALA A 186 -9.42 -15.38 5.77
CA ALA A 186 -9.36 -16.36 6.84
C ALA A 186 -7.90 -16.70 7.22
N GLY A 187 -7.69 -17.17 8.45
CA GLY A 187 -6.40 -17.69 8.91
C GLY A 187 -5.29 -16.65 9.12
N VAL A 188 -5.60 -15.36 8.96
CA VAL A 188 -4.68 -14.26 9.30
C VAL A 188 -4.52 -14.16 10.82
N PRO A 189 -3.29 -14.21 11.36
CA PRO A 189 -3.05 -14.32 12.80
C PRO A 189 -3.09 -12.99 13.56
N LEU A 190 -3.19 -11.86 12.86
CA LEU A 190 -3.09 -10.51 13.39
C LEU A 190 -4.18 -9.63 12.79
N PRO A 191 -4.49 -8.47 13.39
CA PRO A 191 -5.37 -7.47 12.77
C PRO A 191 -4.97 -7.20 11.32
N LEU A 192 -5.94 -7.28 10.41
CA LEU A 192 -5.71 -7.23 8.97
C LEU A 192 -6.03 -5.84 8.39
N GLY A 193 -5.05 -5.27 7.69
CA GLY A 193 -5.24 -4.16 6.76
C GLY A 193 -5.32 -4.63 5.31
N VAL A 194 -6.22 -4.06 4.52
CA VAL A 194 -6.37 -4.40 3.10
C VAL A 194 -6.21 -3.16 2.22
N HIS A 195 -5.27 -3.23 1.27
CA HIS A 195 -5.06 -2.21 0.24
C HIS A 195 -6.08 -2.37 -0.90
N LEU A 196 -6.67 -1.25 -1.31
CA LEU A 196 -7.67 -1.14 -2.38
C LEU A 196 -7.56 0.25 -3.05
N PRO A 197 -8.01 0.45 -4.31
CA PRO A 197 -8.55 -0.55 -5.23
C PRO A 197 -7.47 -1.13 -6.15
N PHE A 198 -6.22 -1.17 -5.67
CA PHE A 198 -5.11 -1.67 -6.47
C PHE A 198 -4.33 -2.74 -5.72
N ALA A 199 -4.09 -3.87 -6.39
CA ALA A 199 -3.06 -4.81 -6.00
C ALA A 199 -1.77 -4.48 -6.75
N PHE A 200 -0.62 -4.49 -6.06
CA PHE A 200 0.65 -4.47 -6.81
C PHE A 200 0.89 -5.84 -7.45
N VAL A 201 1.25 -5.85 -8.72
CA VAL A 201 1.53 -7.07 -9.50
C VAL A 201 3.02 -7.36 -9.50
N ALA A 202 3.82 -6.33 -9.77
CA ALA A 202 5.26 -6.45 -9.85
C ALA A 202 5.93 -5.13 -9.48
N LYS A 203 7.13 -5.22 -8.89
CA LYS A 203 8.03 -4.07 -8.74
C LYS A 203 9.44 -4.41 -9.17
N GLY A 204 10.14 -3.41 -9.69
CA GLY A 204 11.55 -3.49 -10.08
C GLY A 204 12.44 -2.55 -9.27
N ARG A 205 13.76 -2.75 -9.36
CA ARG A 205 14.74 -1.71 -9.00
C ARG A 205 14.92 -0.72 -10.15
N MET A 206 14.83 -1.20 -11.39
CA MET A 206 14.75 -0.35 -12.57
C MET A 206 13.39 0.35 -12.60
N CYS A 207 13.42 1.68 -12.71
CA CYS A 207 12.23 2.51 -12.77
C CYS A 207 12.00 2.94 -14.22
N ARG A 208 10.94 2.43 -14.85
CA ARG A 208 10.63 2.78 -16.26
C ARG A 208 10.44 4.28 -16.40
N THR A 209 9.69 4.89 -15.48
CA THR A 209 9.39 6.33 -15.49
C THR A 209 10.67 7.17 -15.44
N ALA A 210 11.60 6.87 -14.52
CA ALA A 210 12.87 7.59 -14.41
C ALA A 210 13.80 7.37 -15.62
N GLY A 211 13.65 6.23 -16.31
CA GLY A 211 14.39 5.91 -17.52
C GLY A 211 13.82 6.53 -18.81
N LEU A 212 12.60 7.08 -18.79
CA LEU A 212 11.93 7.59 -20.01
C LEU A 212 12.72 8.70 -20.71
N ALA A 213 13.33 9.60 -19.93
CA ALA A 213 14.09 10.73 -20.45
C ALA A 213 15.57 10.40 -20.71
N ARG A 214 15.96 9.11 -20.73
CA ARG A 214 17.37 8.67 -20.79
C ARG A 214 17.66 7.86 -22.05
N GLU A 215 18.84 8.07 -22.60
CA GLU A 215 19.35 7.36 -23.77
C GLU A 215 20.31 6.24 -23.37
N GLY A 216 20.54 5.30 -24.30
CA GLY A 216 21.52 4.24 -24.12
C GLY A 216 21.24 3.27 -22.95
N PRO A 217 22.27 2.60 -22.42
CA PRO A 217 22.13 1.63 -21.33
C PRO A 217 21.64 2.23 -19.99
N GLU A 218 21.82 3.54 -19.77
CA GLU A 218 21.48 4.20 -18.50
C GLU A 218 19.99 4.14 -18.17
N ARG A 219 19.11 4.05 -19.18
CA ARG A 219 17.67 3.87 -18.98
C ARG A 219 17.31 2.57 -18.26
N PHE A 220 18.22 1.59 -18.24
CA PHE A 220 18.08 0.31 -17.55
C PHE A 220 18.90 0.24 -16.26
N ALA A 221 19.46 1.35 -15.79
CA ALA A 221 20.17 1.37 -14.52
C ALA A 221 19.25 0.97 -13.36
N ALA A 222 19.76 0.20 -12.42
CA ALA A 222 19.02 -0.19 -11.21
C ALA A 222 18.83 0.97 -10.22
N ARG A 223 19.59 2.07 -10.40
CA ARG A 223 19.49 3.31 -9.63
C ARG A 223 19.69 4.51 -10.58
N PRO A 224 18.74 4.77 -11.50
CA PRO A 224 18.86 5.92 -12.37
C PRO A 224 18.76 7.22 -11.54
N PHE A 225 19.20 8.33 -12.12
CA PHE A 225 18.83 9.64 -11.61
C PHE A 225 17.30 9.76 -11.63
N CYS A 226 16.69 10.36 -10.61
CA CYS A 226 15.22 10.41 -10.45
C CYS A 226 14.78 11.83 -10.08
N HIS A 227 13.84 12.40 -10.86
CA HIS A 227 13.19 13.68 -10.54
C HIS A 227 11.78 13.50 -9.97
N HIS A 228 11.44 12.28 -9.54
CA HIS A 228 10.14 11.90 -9.00
C HIS A 228 8.96 12.15 -9.96
N GLU A 229 9.19 11.99 -11.26
CA GLU A 229 8.18 12.15 -12.32
C GLU A 229 6.98 11.21 -12.11
N CYS A 230 7.20 10.07 -11.45
CA CYS A 230 6.17 9.12 -11.05
C CYS A 230 5.14 9.68 -10.04
N LEU A 231 5.38 10.87 -9.46
CA LEU A 231 4.38 11.54 -8.63
C LEU A 231 3.27 12.20 -9.46
N GLY A 232 3.48 12.42 -10.76
CA GLY A 232 2.49 13.02 -11.66
C GLY A 232 2.25 12.23 -12.95
N LEU A 233 2.92 11.09 -13.13
CA LEU A 233 2.83 10.27 -14.32
C LEU A 233 2.50 8.82 -13.97
N ALA A 234 1.44 8.32 -14.60
CA ALA A 234 1.09 6.91 -14.64
C ALA A 234 0.89 6.48 -16.09
N ALA A 235 1.29 5.23 -16.40
CA ALA A 235 1.01 4.63 -17.70
C ALA A 235 -0.04 3.54 -17.53
N ARG A 236 -1.24 3.80 -18.04
CA ARG A 236 -2.31 2.80 -18.15
C ARG A 236 -2.01 1.87 -19.32
N THR A 237 -2.12 0.57 -19.07
CA THR A 237 -2.03 -0.44 -20.12
C THR A 237 -3.32 -1.24 -20.13
N GLU A 238 -4.02 -1.16 -21.26
CA GLU A 238 -5.20 -1.94 -21.57
C GLU A 238 -4.80 -2.91 -22.67
N ARG A 239 -5.02 -4.22 -22.47
CA ARG A 239 -4.82 -5.21 -23.52
C ARG A 239 -6.16 -5.53 -24.16
N THR A 240 -6.42 -4.88 -25.28
CA THR A 240 -7.43 -5.29 -26.24
C THR A 240 -6.80 -6.30 -27.20
N ARG A 241 -7.08 -7.59 -27.01
CA ARG A 241 -6.74 -8.61 -28.01
C ARG A 241 -8.03 -9.21 -28.52
N ASP A 242 -8.15 -9.36 -29.84
CA ASP A 242 -9.33 -9.96 -30.47
C ASP A 242 -9.64 -11.33 -29.83
N GLY A 243 -10.84 -11.46 -29.26
CA GLY A 243 -11.30 -12.67 -28.57
C GLY A 243 -10.84 -12.83 -27.11
N THR A 244 -9.97 -11.97 -26.59
CA THR A 244 -9.61 -11.93 -25.16
C THR A 244 -9.55 -10.49 -24.66
N HIS A 245 -10.62 -10.04 -24.00
CA HIS A 245 -10.51 -8.85 -23.16
C HIS A 245 -9.71 -9.24 -21.92
N ASP A 246 -8.56 -8.60 -21.67
CA ASP A 246 -7.97 -8.67 -20.33
C ASP A 246 -9.03 -8.07 -19.39
N ALA A 247 -9.52 -8.87 -18.44
CA ALA A 247 -10.54 -8.42 -17.49
C ALA A 247 -10.02 -7.35 -16.51
N TRP A 248 -8.74 -7.00 -16.60
CA TRP A 248 -8.01 -6.26 -15.58
C TRP A 248 -7.27 -5.06 -16.17
N GLU A 249 -7.59 -3.87 -15.67
CA GLU A 249 -6.82 -2.66 -15.94
C GLU A 249 -5.49 -2.71 -15.18
N THR A 250 -4.37 -2.45 -15.87
CA THR A 250 -3.06 -2.33 -15.23
C THR A 250 -2.51 -0.92 -15.32
N LEU A 251 -1.92 -0.44 -14.24
CA LEU A 251 -1.30 0.88 -14.15
C LEU A 251 0.16 0.74 -13.76
N HIS A 252 1.05 1.43 -14.47
CA HIS A 252 2.45 1.50 -14.11
C HIS A 252 2.75 2.88 -13.52
N VAL A 253 3.15 2.89 -12.25
CA VAL A 253 3.57 4.09 -11.53
C VAL A 253 5.01 3.89 -11.04
N GLY A 254 5.94 4.66 -11.61
CA GLY A 254 7.36 4.61 -11.26
C GLY A 254 8.02 3.26 -11.57
N ASN A 255 8.32 2.50 -10.52
CA ASN A 255 8.95 1.19 -10.60
C ASN A 255 7.99 0.02 -10.33
N THR A 256 6.68 0.30 -10.26
CA THR A 256 5.67 -0.66 -9.81
C THR A 256 4.51 -0.73 -10.80
N VAL A 257 4.07 -1.94 -11.08
CA VAL A 257 2.85 -2.24 -11.83
C VAL A 257 1.76 -2.62 -10.84
N PHE A 258 0.61 -2.00 -10.98
CA PHE A 258 -0.60 -2.23 -10.24
C PHE A 258 -1.67 -2.81 -11.15
N CYS A 259 -2.61 -3.53 -10.56
CA CYS A 259 -3.83 -4.03 -11.18
C CYS A 259 -5.02 -3.49 -10.41
N ARG A 260 -6.00 -2.91 -11.10
CA ARG A 260 -7.25 -2.46 -10.48
C ARG A 260 -8.10 -3.66 -10.07
N HIS A 261 -8.76 -3.57 -8.93
CA HIS A 261 -9.76 -4.54 -8.48
C HIS A 261 -11.07 -4.39 -9.24
N SER A 262 -11.78 -5.51 -9.44
CA SER A 262 -13.12 -5.50 -10.03
C SER A 262 -14.17 -5.16 -8.97
N ALA A 263 -15.36 -4.75 -9.42
CA ALA A 263 -16.51 -4.54 -8.52
C ALA A 263 -16.82 -5.78 -7.66
N ALA A 264 -16.64 -6.99 -8.21
CA ALA A 264 -16.85 -8.23 -7.49
C ALA A 264 -15.83 -8.42 -6.33
N ASN A 265 -14.56 -8.05 -6.54
CA ASN A 265 -13.57 -8.09 -5.45
C ASN A 265 -13.92 -7.07 -4.36
N LEU A 266 -14.33 -5.86 -4.75
CA LEU A 266 -14.71 -4.81 -3.81
C LEU A 266 -15.95 -5.21 -3.00
N ALA A 267 -16.95 -5.85 -3.61
CA ALA A 267 -18.11 -6.40 -2.90
C ALA A 267 -17.73 -7.51 -1.91
N THR A 268 -16.77 -8.36 -2.29
CA THR A 268 -16.21 -9.39 -1.39
C THR A 268 -15.49 -8.76 -0.20
N LEU A 269 -14.71 -7.70 -0.44
CA LEU A 269 -14.05 -6.94 0.63
C LEU A 269 -15.07 -6.27 1.55
N ALA A 270 -16.10 -5.62 0.99
CA ALA A 270 -17.17 -4.98 1.78
C ALA A 270 -17.88 -5.99 2.70
N SER A 271 -18.13 -7.20 2.19
CA SER A 271 -18.67 -8.31 2.99
C SER A 271 -17.73 -8.74 4.11
N ALA A 272 -16.43 -8.82 3.84
CA ALA A 272 -15.42 -9.15 4.85
C ALA A 272 -15.27 -8.06 5.93
N VAL A 273 -15.41 -6.78 5.55
CA VAL A 273 -15.47 -5.63 6.46
C VAL A 273 -16.71 -5.73 7.36
N ALA A 274 -17.89 -6.00 6.79
CA ALA A 274 -19.13 -6.17 7.55
C ALA A 274 -19.05 -7.35 8.53
N ALA A 275 -18.34 -8.42 8.16
CA ALA A 275 -18.08 -9.57 9.01
C ALA A 275 -16.95 -9.36 10.04
N GLY A 276 -16.35 -8.16 10.14
CA GLY A 276 -15.30 -7.84 11.10
C GLY A 276 -13.95 -8.54 10.84
N ARG A 277 -13.74 -9.11 9.64
CA ARG A 277 -12.50 -9.80 9.27
C ARG A 277 -11.37 -8.84 8.87
N VAL A 278 -11.72 -7.60 8.55
CA VAL A 278 -10.79 -6.54 8.16
C VAL A 278 -10.83 -5.43 9.18
N ALA A 279 -9.68 -5.11 9.76
CA ALA A 279 -9.54 -4.07 10.78
C ALA A 279 -9.25 -2.69 10.17
N ARG A 280 -8.70 -2.64 8.95
CA ARG A 280 -8.29 -1.39 8.29
C ARG A 280 -8.41 -1.47 6.77
N LEU A 281 -8.92 -0.40 6.16
CA LEU A 281 -8.81 -0.15 4.72
C LEU A 281 -7.62 0.78 4.45
N ILE A 282 -6.83 0.48 3.43
CA ILE A 282 -5.71 1.32 2.99
C ILE A 282 -5.99 1.83 1.57
N VAL A 283 -6.28 3.12 1.47
CA VAL A 283 -6.71 3.77 0.21
C VAL A 283 -5.63 4.75 -0.32
N PRO A 284 -5.45 4.88 -1.64
CA PRO A 284 -4.68 5.97 -2.23
C PRO A 284 -5.24 7.33 -1.81
N GLY A 285 -4.37 8.31 -1.56
CA GLY A 285 -4.80 9.70 -1.38
C GLY A 285 -4.71 10.55 -2.65
N GLU A 286 -4.10 10.04 -3.72
CA GLU A 286 -4.02 10.72 -5.00
C GLU A 286 -4.43 9.78 -6.13
N THR A 287 -4.83 10.38 -7.25
CA THR A 287 -5.11 9.64 -8.47
C THR A 287 -3.85 8.89 -8.88
N LEU A 288 -4.01 7.57 -9.08
CA LEU A 288 -2.98 6.68 -9.64
C LEU A 288 -3.24 6.45 -11.13
#